data_AF-A0ABD1LLS7-F1
#
_entry.id   AF-A0ABD1LLS7-F1
#
_cell.length_a   1.000
_cell.length_b   1.000
_cell.length_c   1.000
_cell.angle_alpha   90.00
_cell.angle_beta   90.00
_cell.angle_gamma   90.00
#
_symmetry.space_group_name_H-M   'P 1'
#
loop_
_entity.id
_entity.type
_entity.pdbx_description
1 polymer ?
#
loop_
_entity_poly.entity_id
_entity_poly.type
_entity_poly.pdbx_seq_one_letter_code
_entity_poly.pdbx_strand_id
1 'polypeptide(L)'
;MREVKEVMTKEQEGVETMGISSKVDPWEHLKIQLNPGGTFTRLRGDPHSAATADPRLPIPVLTEDVSINESNKTFARIFLPRKALWLKSHADYSNCYLMGSSAGANIAYHAALRVAAASATATATAVDGSMLIRGLILSQPFFGGIERVASEVRLAEDPVLAPHVCDLLWELSLPVGADRDHEYCNPRTGQGGAILDTVKWRVLVSGCHGDPLVDHQIAFATLLQEKGLQVVSRFDHGGCHGAEVRFPLIQNNFYKLLKHFIATSSSSSSSVG
;
A
#
# COMPACT_ATOMS: atom_id res chain seq x y z
N MET A 1 -30.11 -40.55 -26.27
CA MET A 1 -29.59 -39.53 -25.31
C MET A 1 -29.30 -40.14 -23.93
N ARG A 2 -28.66 -41.30 -23.90
CA ARG A 2 -28.09 -41.97 -22.73
C ARG A 2 -26.97 -42.83 -23.32
N GLU A 3 -25.84 -42.18 -23.62
CA GLU A 3 -24.56 -42.76 -24.06
C GLU A 3 -23.66 -41.63 -24.61
N VAL A 4 -23.42 -40.59 -23.80
CA VAL A 4 -22.26 -39.67 -23.96
C VAL A 4 -21.78 -39.16 -22.58
N LYS A 5 -22.23 -39.78 -21.48
CA LYS A 5 -21.89 -39.39 -20.10
C LYS A 5 -20.97 -40.39 -19.37
N GLU A 6 -20.46 -41.39 -20.08
CA GLU A 6 -19.70 -42.50 -19.46
C GLU A 6 -18.26 -42.65 -20.00
N VAL A 7 -17.76 -41.67 -20.76
CA VAL A 7 -16.37 -41.65 -21.26
C VAL A 7 -15.57 -40.46 -20.69
N MET A 8 -16.14 -39.67 -19.77
CA MET A 8 -15.44 -38.55 -19.09
C MET A 8 -15.19 -38.80 -17.60
N THR A 9 -15.21 -40.05 -17.15
CA THR A 9 -15.06 -40.39 -15.71
C THR A 9 -13.94 -41.40 -15.42
N LYS A 10 -12.96 -41.62 -16.31
CA LYS A 10 -11.86 -42.57 -16.04
C LYS A 10 -10.43 -42.16 -16.43
N GLU A 11 -10.13 -40.88 -16.63
CA GLU A 11 -8.74 -40.41 -16.84
C GLU A 11 -8.40 -39.15 -16.00
N GLN A 12 -8.72 -39.17 -14.70
CA GLN A 12 -8.13 -38.27 -13.72
C GLN A 12 -7.81 -39.01 -12.40
N GLU A 13 -7.28 -40.22 -12.51
CA GLU A 13 -6.55 -40.85 -11.41
C GLU A 13 -5.06 -40.51 -11.59
N GLY A 14 -4.50 -39.74 -10.65
CA GLY A 14 -3.05 -39.54 -10.55
C GLY A 14 -2.51 -38.15 -10.87
N VAL A 15 -3.17 -37.08 -10.40
CA VAL A 15 -2.43 -35.89 -9.97
C VAL A 15 -2.80 -35.68 -8.51
N GLU A 16 -1.95 -36.19 -7.62
CA GLU A 16 -1.88 -35.66 -6.26
C GLU A 16 -1.60 -34.17 -6.39
N THR A 17 -2.64 -33.35 -6.32
CA THR A 17 -2.47 -31.98 -5.84
C THR A 17 -1.90 -32.15 -4.44
N MET A 18 -0.58 -32.04 -4.30
CA MET A 18 0.04 -31.86 -3.00
C MET A 18 -0.65 -30.65 -2.39
N GLY A 19 -1.61 -30.93 -1.50
CA GLY A 19 -2.25 -29.91 -0.70
C GLY A 19 -1.13 -29.21 0.03
N ILE A 20 -0.82 -27.97 -0.39
CA ILE A 20 0.00 -27.07 0.40
C ILE A 20 -0.85 -26.81 1.63
N SER A 21 -0.66 -27.64 2.65
CA SER A 21 -1.22 -27.45 3.97
C SER A 21 -0.54 -26.22 4.56
N SER A 22 -1.00 -25.03 4.19
CA SER A 22 -0.57 -23.79 4.83
C SER A 22 -0.92 -23.94 6.31
N LYS A 23 0.09 -23.94 7.19
CA LYS A 23 -0.13 -24.14 8.64
C LYS A 23 -0.93 -23.02 9.31
N VAL A 24 -1.23 -21.96 8.56
CA VAL A 24 -1.85 -20.73 9.01
C VAL A 24 -3.16 -20.56 8.28
N ASP A 25 -4.30 -20.64 8.97
CA ASP A 25 -5.58 -20.20 8.39
C ASP A 25 -5.56 -18.65 8.26
N PRO A 26 -5.70 -18.08 7.04
CA PRO A 26 -5.75 -16.64 6.84
C PRO A 26 -6.79 -15.91 7.69
N TRP A 27 -7.96 -16.51 7.93
CA TRP A 27 -9.03 -15.90 8.71
C TRP A 27 -8.62 -15.78 10.18
N GLU A 28 -8.10 -16.86 10.76
CA GLU A 28 -7.58 -16.87 12.13
C GLU A 28 -6.34 -15.98 12.31
N HIS A 29 -5.44 -15.97 11.33
CA HIS A 29 -4.24 -15.14 11.33
C HIS A 29 -4.57 -13.66 11.30
N LEU A 30 -5.47 -13.27 10.40
CA LEU A 30 -5.96 -11.90 10.29
C LEU A 30 -6.93 -11.54 11.41
N LYS A 31 -7.43 -12.49 12.21
CA LYS A 31 -8.48 -12.23 13.21
C LYS A 31 -9.71 -11.63 12.55
N ILE A 32 -10.19 -12.23 11.46
CA ILE A 32 -11.41 -11.83 10.75
C ILE A 32 -12.47 -12.92 10.95
N GLN A 33 -13.69 -12.50 11.25
CA GLN A 33 -14.85 -13.38 11.35
C GLN A 33 -15.91 -12.97 10.33
N LEU A 34 -16.39 -13.93 9.53
CA LEU A 34 -17.56 -13.76 8.67
C LEU A 34 -18.85 -13.85 9.52
N ASN A 35 -19.69 -12.84 9.42
CA ASN A 35 -20.97 -12.78 10.10
C ASN A 35 -22.08 -13.44 9.23
N PRO A 36 -23.17 -13.95 9.83
CA PRO A 36 -24.29 -14.55 9.09
C PRO A 36 -24.92 -13.65 8.00
N GLY A 37 -24.75 -12.33 8.11
CA GLY A 37 -25.24 -11.33 7.14
C GLY A 37 -24.27 -11.00 6.01
N GLY A 38 -23.17 -11.74 5.84
CA GLY A 38 -22.19 -11.49 4.77
C GLY A 38 -21.20 -10.36 5.06
N THR A 39 -21.27 -9.71 6.23
CA THR A 39 -20.30 -8.72 6.68
C THR A 39 -19.13 -9.39 7.42
N PHE A 40 -18.02 -8.69 7.57
CA PHE A 40 -16.86 -9.18 8.30
C PHE A 40 -16.56 -8.31 9.52
N THR A 41 -16.11 -8.95 10.60
CA THR A 41 -15.67 -8.29 11.83
C THR A 41 -14.17 -8.52 12.01
N ARG A 42 -13.41 -7.44 12.20
CA ARG A 42 -12.00 -7.53 12.61
C ARG A 42 -11.96 -7.68 14.12
N LEU A 43 -11.55 -8.85 14.61
CA LEU A 43 -11.49 -9.22 16.03
C LEU A 43 -10.17 -8.75 16.69
N ARG A 44 -9.57 -7.66 16.19
CA ARG A 44 -8.45 -7.02 16.89
C ARG A 44 -9.02 -6.13 17.98
N GLY A 45 -8.48 -6.22 19.18
CA GLY A 45 -8.82 -5.32 20.30
C GLY A 45 -8.27 -3.90 20.10
N ASP A 46 -8.43 -3.34 18.91
CA ASP A 46 -7.95 -2.01 18.57
C ASP A 46 -8.74 -0.98 19.41
N PRO A 47 -8.08 -0.04 20.09
CA PRO A 47 -8.75 0.91 20.96
C PRO A 47 -9.70 1.80 20.15
N HIS A 48 -10.96 1.87 20.59
CA HIS A 48 -11.98 2.69 19.96
C HIS A 48 -12.32 3.89 20.85
N SER A 49 -11.91 5.09 20.42
CA SER A 49 -12.36 6.36 20.99
C SER A 49 -13.31 7.06 20.03
N ALA A 50 -14.18 7.93 20.53
CA ALA A 50 -14.95 8.83 19.65
C ALA A 50 -13.99 9.82 18.96
N ALA A 51 -14.28 10.18 17.71
CA ALA A 51 -13.56 11.25 17.05
C ALA A 51 -13.81 12.58 17.79
N THR A 52 -12.76 13.41 17.91
CA THR A 52 -12.90 14.76 18.46
C THR A 52 -11.87 15.71 17.87
N ALA A 53 -12.39 16.77 17.24
CA ALA A 53 -11.59 17.85 16.67
C ALA A 53 -11.40 19.01 17.66
N ASP A 54 -11.91 18.93 18.91
CA ASP A 54 -11.88 20.04 19.86
C ASP A 54 -10.45 20.34 20.34
N PRO A 55 -9.85 21.48 19.93
CA PRO A 55 -8.48 21.82 20.31
C PRO A 55 -8.38 22.25 21.78
N ARG A 56 -9.48 22.43 22.51
CA ARG A 56 -9.45 22.81 23.94
C ARG A 56 -9.21 21.61 24.86
N LEU A 57 -9.51 20.39 24.40
CA LEU A 57 -9.31 19.18 25.19
C LEU A 57 -7.81 18.87 25.34
N PRO A 58 -7.35 18.35 26.50
CA PRO A 58 -5.94 18.01 26.74
C PRO A 58 -5.54 16.68 26.08
N ILE A 59 -5.92 16.47 24.82
CA ILE A 59 -5.66 15.24 24.07
C ILE A 59 -4.45 15.40 23.13
N PRO A 60 -3.59 14.37 22.98
CA PRO A 60 -2.36 14.48 22.18
C PRO A 60 -2.62 14.48 20.66
N VAL A 61 -3.78 14.01 20.22
CA VAL A 61 -4.16 13.85 18.81
C VAL A 61 -5.60 14.31 18.65
N LEU A 62 -5.86 15.18 17.66
CA LEU A 62 -7.20 15.52 17.21
C LEU A 62 -7.64 14.50 16.15
N THR A 63 -8.92 14.20 16.12
CA THR A 63 -9.49 13.22 15.20
C THR A 63 -10.78 13.68 14.59
N GLU A 64 -10.98 13.34 13.31
CA GLU A 64 -12.21 13.63 12.57
C GLU A 64 -12.55 12.44 11.68
N ASP A 65 -13.83 12.08 11.61
CA ASP A 65 -14.31 11.01 10.73
C ASP A 65 -14.81 11.64 9.42
N VAL A 66 -14.20 11.24 8.30
CA VAL A 66 -14.55 11.69 6.95
C VAL A 66 -15.29 10.57 6.24
N SER A 67 -16.52 10.85 5.80
CA SER A 67 -17.32 9.89 5.05
C SER A 67 -16.68 9.63 3.68
N ILE A 68 -16.46 8.35 3.36
CA ILE A 68 -15.97 7.89 2.05
C ILE A 68 -17.16 7.42 1.20
N ASN A 69 -18.08 6.69 1.81
CA ASN A 69 -19.27 6.18 1.17
C ASN A 69 -20.41 6.08 2.20
N GLU A 70 -21.41 6.94 2.06
CA GLU A 70 -22.54 7.00 2.98
C GLU A 70 -23.44 5.77 2.89
N SER A 71 -23.71 5.24 1.68
CA SER A 71 -24.58 4.08 1.49
C SER A 71 -24.04 2.84 2.20
N ASN A 72 -22.71 2.69 2.21
CA ASN A 72 -21.99 1.57 2.82
C ASN A 72 -21.49 1.90 4.23
N LYS A 73 -21.79 3.11 4.75
CA LYS A 73 -21.30 3.63 6.04
C LYS A 73 -19.77 3.51 6.19
N THR A 74 -19.05 3.67 5.08
CA THR A 74 -17.60 3.60 5.04
C THR A 74 -17.03 4.99 5.30
N PHE A 75 -16.11 5.09 6.26
CA PHE A 75 -15.44 6.34 6.62
C PHE A 75 -13.96 6.08 6.89
N ALA A 76 -13.15 7.14 6.81
CA ALA A 76 -11.79 7.14 7.32
C ALA A 76 -11.70 8.12 8.49
N ARG A 77 -10.93 7.74 9.51
CA ARG A 77 -10.56 8.66 10.59
C ARG A 77 -9.25 9.35 10.26
N ILE A 78 -9.28 10.67 10.23
CA ILE A 78 -8.09 11.52 10.09
C ILE A 78 -7.53 11.76 11.49
N PHE A 79 -6.22 11.55 11.65
CA PHE A 79 -5.51 11.78 12.91
C PHE A 79 -4.52 12.94 12.71
N LEU A 80 -4.65 13.98 13.53
CA LEU A 80 -3.76 15.14 13.52
C LEU A 80 -3.08 15.27 14.89
N PRO A 81 -1.78 14.94 15.01
CA PRO A 81 -1.05 15.18 16.25
C PRO A 81 -1.16 16.64 16.67
N ARG A 82 -1.46 16.92 17.94
CA ARG A 82 -1.58 18.31 18.44
C ARG A 82 -0.31 19.11 18.20
N LYS A 83 0.85 18.45 18.32
CA LYS A 83 2.16 19.02 18.00
C LYS A 83 2.32 19.40 16.53
N ALA A 84 1.40 19.06 15.63
CA ALA A 84 1.41 19.43 14.23
C ALA A 84 0.52 20.66 13.93
N LEU A 85 -0.23 21.20 14.91
CA LEU A 85 -1.12 22.35 14.67
C LEU A 85 -0.38 23.61 14.20
N TRP A 86 0.89 23.79 14.60
CA TRP A 86 1.71 24.90 14.12
C TRP A 86 2.07 24.79 12.62
N LEU A 87 1.99 23.58 12.03
CA LEU A 87 2.31 23.37 10.61
C LEU A 87 1.43 24.20 9.68
N LYS A 88 0.21 24.57 10.11
CA LYS A 88 -0.70 25.43 9.32
C LYS A 88 -0.03 26.70 8.79
N SER A 89 0.91 27.26 9.57
CA SER A 89 1.61 28.50 9.22
C SER A 89 3.11 28.32 8.97
N HIS A 90 3.62 27.09 9.01
CA HIS A 90 5.05 26.83 8.98
C HIS A 90 5.47 25.64 8.11
N ALA A 91 4.52 24.83 7.62
CA ALA A 91 4.82 23.81 6.63
C ALA A 91 5.10 24.46 5.28
N ASP A 92 6.08 23.90 4.57
CA ASP A 92 6.30 24.21 3.16
C ASP A 92 5.31 23.41 2.31
N TYR A 93 4.14 24.01 2.04
CA TYR A 93 3.11 23.42 1.19
C TYR A 93 3.56 23.27 -0.27
N SER A 94 4.67 23.89 -0.68
CA SER A 94 5.25 23.69 -2.01
C SER A 94 6.10 22.41 -2.10
N ASN A 95 6.32 21.72 -0.98
CA ASN A 95 7.17 20.54 -0.88
C ASN A 95 6.52 19.42 -0.04
N CYS A 96 5.40 18.88 -0.52
CA CYS A 96 4.66 17.81 0.16
C CYS A 96 4.95 16.42 -0.43
N TYR A 97 4.89 15.41 0.44
CA TYR A 97 5.04 14.00 0.08
C TYR A 97 3.85 13.21 0.59
N LEU A 98 3.30 12.33 -0.25
CA LEU A 98 2.39 11.30 0.23
C LEU A 98 3.20 10.09 0.67
N MET A 99 2.90 9.60 1.87
CA MET A 99 3.63 8.51 2.50
C MET A 99 2.68 7.42 2.95
N GLY A 100 3.12 6.16 2.83
CA GLY A 100 2.43 5.04 3.42
C GLY A 100 3.36 3.85 3.66
N SER A 101 2.86 2.89 4.44
CA SER A 101 3.48 1.56 4.61
C SER A 101 2.48 0.49 4.23
N SER A 102 2.92 -0.60 3.58
CA SER A 102 2.06 -1.74 3.24
C SER A 102 0.86 -1.30 2.37
N ALA A 103 -0.36 -1.71 2.72
CA ALA A 103 -1.59 -1.25 2.05
C ALA A 103 -1.74 0.28 2.08
N GLY A 104 -1.21 0.97 3.09
CA GLY A 104 -1.17 2.43 3.14
C GLY A 104 -0.29 3.05 2.06
N ALA A 105 0.79 2.37 1.65
CA ALA A 105 1.62 2.83 0.54
C ALA A 105 0.92 2.63 -0.82
N ASN A 106 0.16 1.53 -0.97
CA ASN A 106 -0.72 1.34 -2.12
C ASN A 106 -1.76 2.48 -2.21
N ILE A 107 -2.44 2.80 -1.10
CA ILE A 107 -3.37 3.93 -1.02
C ILE A 107 -2.67 5.24 -1.37
N ALA A 108 -1.48 5.51 -0.82
CA ALA A 108 -0.72 6.73 -1.11
C ALA A 108 -0.38 6.87 -2.60
N TYR A 109 0.01 5.76 -3.24
CA TYR A 109 0.27 5.72 -4.69
C TYR A 109 -0.99 6.05 -5.50
N HIS A 110 -2.11 5.36 -5.26
CA HIS A 110 -3.34 5.62 -6.02
C HIS A 110 -3.94 7.00 -5.73
N ALA A 111 -3.83 7.51 -4.51
CA ALA A 111 -4.21 8.87 -4.17
C ALA A 111 -3.39 9.88 -4.99
N ALA A 112 -2.08 9.69 -5.08
CA ALA A 112 -1.21 10.54 -5.88
C ALA A 112 -1.60 10.53 -7.36
N LEU A 113 -1.84 9.36 -7.94
CA LEU A 113 -2.28 9.23 -9.33
C LEU A 113 -3.58 9.98 -9.60
N ARG A 114 -4.56 9.90 -8.69
CA ARG A 114 -5.83 10.62 -8.83
C ARG A 114 -5.65 12.13 -8.79
N VAL A 115 -4.80 12.62 -7.89
CA VAL A 115 -4.49 14.05 -7.83
C VAL A 115 -3.75 14.47 -9.11
N ALA A 116 -2.81 13.65 -9.62
CA ALA A 116 -2.09 13.91 -10.87
C ALA A 116 -3.01 14.00 -12.08
N ALA A 117 -3.93 13.05 -12.22
CA ALA A 117 -4.91 13.04 -13.30
C ALA A 117 -5.86 14.25 -13.26
N ALA A 118 -6.15 14.79 -12.07
CA ALA A 118 -7.01 15.96 -11.89
C ALA A 118 -6.28 17.31 -12.08
N SER A 119 -4.94 17.33 -12.04
CA SER A 119 -4.14 18.56 -12.10
C SER A 119 -3.77 18.88 -13.54
N ALA A 120 -4.16 20.06 -14.04
CA ALA A 120 -3.93 20.47 -15.43
C ALA A 120 -2.45 20.82 -15.77
N THR A 121 -1.54 20.83 -14.80
CA THR A 121 -0.15 21.28 -14.97
C THR A 121 0.89 20.23 -14.56
N ALA A 122 1.86 20.00 -15.45
CA ALA A 122 2.81 18.88 -15.45
C ALA A 122 4.01 18.99 -14.46
N THR A 123 4.14 20.09 -13.72
CA THR A 123 5.34 20.36 -12.91
C THR A 123 5.13 20.24 -11.41
N ALA A 124 3.87 20.25 -10.96
CA ALA A 124 3.49 19.99 -9.58
C ALA A 124 2.00 19.68 -9.52
N THR A 125 1.65 18.61 -8.80
CA THR A 125 0.25 18.26 -8.62
C THR A 125 -0.33 19.08 -7.48
N ALA A 126 -1.13 20.09 -7.83
CA ALA A 126 -1.75 20.98 -6.86
C ALA A 126 -3.01 20.34 -6.27
N VAL A 127 -3.04 20.13 -4.95
CA VAL A 127 -4.30 19.99 -4.21
C VAL A 127 -4.78 21.42 -3.93
N ASP A 128 -6.02 21.72 -4.31
CA ASP A 128 -6.73 23.01 -4.09
C ASP A 128 -6.03 24.32 -4.54
N GLY A 129 -4.90 24.22 -5.24
CA GLY A 129 -4.11 25.35 -5.72
C GLY A 129 -3.03 25.84 -4.74
N SER A 130 -2.93 25.27 -3.54
CA SER A 130 -1.97 25.71 -2.51
C SER A 130 -0.90 24.66 -2.13
N MET A 131 -1.22 23.37 -2.27
CA MET A 131 -0.33 22.29 -1.84
C MET A 131 0.22 21.49 -3.04
N LEU A 132 1.54 21.39 -3.15
CA LEU A 132 2.24 20.73 -4.24
C LEU A 132 2.83 19.39 -3.81
N ILE A 133 2.33 18.31 -4.40
CA ILE A 133 2.89 16.97 -4.20
C ILE A 133 4.16 16.84 -5.06
N ARG A 134 5.31 16.75 -4.38
CA ARG A 134 6.64 16.57 -5.00
C ARG A 134 7.02 15.10 -5.16
N GLY A 135 6.37 14.21 -4.44
CA GLY A 135 6.67 12.81 -4.57
C GLY A 135 6.05 11.91 -3.52
N LEU A 136 6.59 10.70 -3.45
CA LEU A 136 6.03 9.59 -2.68
C LEU A 136 7.09 8.94 -1.79
N ILE A 137 6.65 8.46 -0.64
CA ILE A 137 7.47 7.66 0.28
C ILE A 137 6.70 6.37 0.56
N LEU A 138 7.14 5.28 -0.07
CA LEU A 138 6.42 4.01 -0.13
C LEU A 138 7.23 2.94 0.61
N SER A 139 6.86 2.67 1.87
CA SER A 139 7.47 1.58 2.64
C SER A 139 6.73 0.28 2.37
N GLN A 140 7.45 -0.73 1.90
CA GLN A 140 6.96 -2.08 1.61
C GLN A 140 5.59 -2.06 0.92
N PRO A 141 5.44 -1.37 -0.23
CA PRO A 141 4.13 -1.18 -0.81
C PRO A 141 3.46 -2.52 -1.13
N PHE A 142 2.21 -2.64 -0.72
CA PHE A 142 1.44 -3.87 -0.89
C PHE A 142 0.88 -3.91 -2.31
N PHE A 143 1.59 -4.64 -3.17
CA PHE A 143 1.20 -4.95 -4.54
C PHE A 143 1.17 -6.46 -4.73
N GLY A 144 0.50 -6.91 -5.79
CA GLY A 144 0.41 -8.31 -6.15
C GLY A 144 0.17 -8.51 -7.65
N GLY A 145 -0.18 -9.74 -7.99
CA GLY A 145 -0.51 -10.20 -9.33
C GLY A 145 -1.11 -11.61 -9.26
N ILE A 146 -1.66 -12.09 -10.36
CA ILE A 146 -2.13 -13.48 -10.43
C ILE A 146 -0.95 -14.44 -10.29
N GLU A 147 0.08 -14.22 -11.11
CA GLU A 147 1.28 -15.03 -11.15
C GLU A 147 2.16 -14.79 -9.92
N ARG A 148 2.64 -15.88 -9.33
CA ARG A 148 3.52 -15.81 -8.17
C ARG A 148 4.92 -15.39 -8.58
N VAL A 149 5.47 -14.41 -7.87
CA VAL A 149 6.88 -14.02 -8.00
C VAL A 149 7.79 -14.90 -7.15
N ALA A 150 9.10 -14.85 -7.41
CA ALA A 150 10.06 -15.74 -6.76
C ALA A 150 10.10 -15.57 -5.23
N SER A 151 9.91 -14.35 -4.72
CA SER A 151 9.81 -14.09 -3.28
C SER A 151 8.58 -14.71 -2.64
N GLU A 152 7.43 -14.71 -3.31
CA GLU A 152 6.21 -15.37 -2.81
C GLU A 152 6.40 -16.88 -2.74
N VAL A 153 7.03 -17.49 -3.76
CA VAL A 153 7.33 -18.94 -3.75
C VAL A 153 8.34 -19.28 -2.66
N ARG A 154 9.43 -18.49 -2.55
CA ARG A 154 10.49 -18.70 -1.56
C ARG A 154 9.98 -18.53 -0.12
N LEU A 155 9.00 -17.68 0.09
CA LEU A 155 8.44 -17.33 1.41
C LEU A 155 6.98 -17.79 1.55
N ALA A 156 6.64 -18.94 0.95
CA ALA A 156 5.29 -19.49 0.94
C ALA A 156 4.70 -19.72 2.35
N GLU A 157 5.55 -20.03 3.32
CA GLU A 157 5.17 -20.26 4.72
C GLU A 157 5.58 -19.11 5.65
N ASP A 158 5.68 -17.87 5.13
CA ASP A 158 6.08 -16.71 5.93
C ASP A 158 5.14 -16.50 7.14
N PRO A 159 5.66 -16.38 8.37
CA PRO A 159 4.83 -16.32 9.57
C PRO A 159 4.13 -14.96 9.76
N VAL A 160 4.46 -13.94 8.95
CA VAL A 160 3.88 -12.61 9.04
C VAL A 160 2.84 -12.40 7.94
N LEU A 161 3.20 -12.71 6.70
CA LEU A 161 2.42 -12.35 5.52
C LEU A 161 2.53 -13.41 4.41
N ALA A 162 2.31 -14.68 4.75
CA ALA A 162 2.29 -15.76 3.77
C ALA A 162 1.40 -15.44 2.54
N PRO A 163 1.75 -15.89 1.32
CA PRO A 163 1.04 -15.50 0.10
C PRO A 163 -0.46 -15.82 0.10
N HIS A 164 -0.91 -16.90 0.74
CA HIS A 164 -2.34 -17.22 0.85
C HIS A 164 -3.09 -16.29 1.80
N VAL A 165 -2.40 -15.65 2.76
CA VAL A 165 -2.94 -14.54 3.56
C VAL A 165 -3.10 -13.30 2.68
N CYS A 166 -2.13 -13.01 1.81
CA CYS A 166 -2.24 -11.92 0.83
C CYS A 166 -3.42 -12.12 -0.13
N ASP A 167 -3.67 -13.36 -0.56
CA ASP A 167 -4.81 -13.65 -1.43
C ASP A 167 -6.13 -13.29 -0.77
N LEU A 168 -6.33 -13.65 0.50
CA LEU A 168 -7.53 -13.27 1.23
C LEU A 168 -7.64 -11.75 1.40
N LEU A 169 -6.51 -11.06 1.67
CA LEU A 169 -6.52 -9.60 1.74
C LEU A 169 -6.95 -8.96 0.42
N TRP A 170 -6.49 -9.49 -0.73
CA TRP A 170 -6.90 -9.01 -2.04
C TRP A 170 -8.35 -9.34 -2.37
N GLU A 171 -8.80 -10.56 -2.10
CA GLU A 171 -10.20 -10.97 -2.29
C GLU A 171 -11.17 -10.06 -1.53
N LEU A 172 -10.82 -9.66 -0.30
CA LEU A 172 -11.63 -8.78 0.53
C LEU A 172 -11.53 -7.29 0.15
N SER A 173 -10.55 -6.91 -0.67
CA SER A 173 -10.26 -5.49 -0.98
C SER A 173 -10.59 -5.10 -2.42
N LEU A 174 -10.52 -6.05 -3.35
CA LEU A 174 -10.77 -5.79 -4.76
C LEU A 174 -12.27 -5.71 -5.07
N PRO A 175 -12.66 -5.07 -6.20
CA PRO A 175 -14.03 -5.13 -6.68
C PRO A 175 -14.49 -6.59 -6.84
N VAL A 176 -15.76 -6.85 -6.56
CA VAL A 176 -16.33 -8.20 -6.71
C VAL A 176 -16.12 -8.72 -8.12
N GLY A 177 -15.49 -9.88 -8.25
CA GLY A 177 -15.19 -10.53 -9.53
C GLY A 177 -13.89 -10.06 -10.21
N ALA A 178 -13.17 -9.10 -9.64
CA ALA A 178 -11.84 -8.73 -10.10
C ALA A 178 -10.80 -9.74 -9.61
N ASP A 179 -9.81 -10.03 -10.45
CA ASP A 179 -8.64 -10.83 -10.07
C ASP A 179 -7.48 -9.94 -9.60
N ARG A 180 -6.37 -10.58 -9.23
CA ARG A 180 -5.17 -9.90 -8.70
C ARG A 180 -4.36 -9.13 -9.76
N ASP A 181 -4.72 -9.18 -11.05
CA ASP A 181 -4.14 -8.30 -12.06
C ASP A 181 -4.94 -7.01 -12.26
N HIS A 182 -6.01 -6.80 -11.48
CA HIS A 182 -6.69 -5.51 -11.36
C HIS A 182 -5.71 -4.39 -10.95
N GLU A 183 -5.91 -3.17 -11.48
CA GLU A 183 -4.96 -2.04 -11.34
C GLU A 183 -4.71 -1.58 -9.89
N TYR A 184 -5.62 -1.93 -8.96
CA TYR A 184 -5.46 -1.67 -7.52
C TYR A 184 -4.49 -2.65 -6.83
N CYS A 185 -4.28 -3.82 -7.43
CA CYS A 185 -3.38 -4.86 -6.93
C CYS A 185 -2.06 -4.85 -7.69
N ASN A 186 -2.12 -4.85 -9.03
CA ASN A 186 -0.96 -4.88 -9.90
C ASN A 186 -0.72 -3.49 -10.53
N PRO A 187 0.30 -2.73 -10.09
CA PRO A 187 0.49 -1.35 -10.52
C PRO A 187 0.99 -1.21 -11.97
N ARG A 188 1.25 -2.33 -12.66
CA ARG A 188 1.60 -2.36 -14.09
C ARG A 188 0.39 -2.32 -15.01
N THR A 189 -0.80 -2.60 -14.47
CA THR A 189 -2.04 -2.62 -15.24
C THR A 189 -2.79 -1.29 -15.08
N GLY A 190 -3.84 -1.09 -15.87
CA GLY A 190 -4.65 0.13 -15.84
C GLY A 190 -3.96 1.36 -16.41
N GLN A 191 -4.40 2.55 -15.98
CA GLN A 191 -3.98 3.84 -16.55
C GLN A 191 -2.84 4.51 -15.75
N GLY A 192 -2.41 3.92 -14.63
CA GLY A 192 -1.37 4.50 -13.77
C GLY A 192 -0.08 4.80 -14.52
N GLY A 193 0.33 3.92 -15.43
CA GLY A 193 1.53 4.11 -16.25
C GLY A 193 1.51 5.37 -17.12
N ALA A 194 0.36 5.75 -17.68
CA ALA A 194 0.22 6.96 -18.49
C ALA A 194 0.29 8.24 -17.64
N ILE A 195 -0.28 8.19 -16.44
CA ILE A 195 -0.22 9.31 -15.47
C ILE A 195 1.23 9.51 -14.98
N LEU A 196 1.99 8.42 -14.81
CA LEU A 196 3.39 8.52 -14.42
C LEU A 196 4.23 9.28 -15.47
N ASP A 197 3.88 9.20 -16.76
CA ASP A 197 4.57 9.95 -17.82
C ASP A 197 4.39 11.48 -17.69
N THR A 198 3.35 11.94 -16.99
CA THR A 198 3.01 13.37 -16.87
C THR A 198 3.58 14.05 -15.63
N VAL A 199 4.21 13.30 -14.72
CA VAL A 199 4.69 13.81 -13.42
C VAL A 199 6.22 13.81 -13.34
N LYS A 200 6.76 14.64 -12.45
CA LYS A 200 8.20 14.72 -12.14
C LYS A 200 8.47 14.44 -10.66
N TRP A 201 7.84 13.38 -10.15
CA TRP A 201 7.96 13.02 -8.75
C TRP A 201 9.31 12.42 -8.40
N ARG A 202 9.71 12.64 -7.15
CA ARG A 202 10.76 11.87 -6.50
C ARG A 202 10.15 10.82 -5.57
N VAL A 203 10.51 9.56 -5.75
CA VAL A 203 9.87 8.44 -5.06
C VAL A 203 10.90 7.65 -4.26
N LEU A 204 10.64 7.43 -2.97
CA LEU A 204 11.33 6.43 -2.17
C LEU A 204 10.49 5.15 -2.19
N VAL A 205 11.09 4.03 -2.60
CA VAL A 205 10.54 2.68 -2.41
C VAL A 205 11.48 1.91 -1.51
N SER A 206 11.00 1.48 -0.34
CA SER A 206 11.78 0.66 0.59
C SER A 206 11.14 -0.70 0.83
N GLY A 207 11.96 -1.71 1.12
CA GLY A 207 11.51 -3.06 1.43
C GLY A 207 12.64 -3.92 1.99
N CYS A 208 12.40 -5.23 2.13
CA CYS A 208 13.42 -6.16 2.58
C CYS A 208 13.23 -7.55 2.00
N HIS A 209 14.30 -8.32 1.85
CA HIS A 209 14.27 -9.63 1.16
C HIS A 209 13.54 -10.74 1.93
N GLY A 210 13.24 -10.50 3.21
CA GLY A 210 12.36 -11.33 4.04
C GLY A 210 10.87 -10.97 3.93
N ASP A 211 10.48 -10.06 3.03
CA ASP A 211 9.08 -9.78 2.70
C ASP A 211 8.65 -10.59 1.46
N PRO A 212 7.56 -11.40 1.54
CA PRO A 212 7.02 -12.13 0.38
C PRO A 212 6.69 -11.23 -0.81
N LEU A 213 6.40 -9.95 -0.59
CA LEU A 213 6.02 -9.00 -1.63
C LEU A 213 7.23 -8.26 -2.25
N VAL A 214 8.46 -8.53 -1.80
CA VAL A 214 9.63 -7.74 -2.20
C VAL A 214 9.87 -7.71 -3.71
N ASP A 215 9.62 -8.81 -4.42
CA ASP A 215 9.81 -8.81 -5.88
C ASP A 215 8.76 -7.95 -6.58
N HIS A 216 7.52 -7.90 -6.11
CA HIS A 216 6.53 -6.93 -6.59
C HIS A 216 6.98 -5.48 -6.34
N GLN A 217 7.57 -5.20 -5.18
CA GLN A 217 8.07 -3.88 -4.79
C GLN A 217 9.28 -3.44 -5.63
N ILE A 218 10.25 -4.33 -5.84
CA ILE A 218 11.42 -4.09 -6.71
C ILE A 218 10.94 -3.83 -8.13
N ALA A 219 10.05 -4.69 -8.62
CA ALA A 219 9.53 -4.60 -9.97
C ALA A 219 8.75 -3.27 -10.16
N PHE A 220 8.01 -2.81 -9.16
CA PHE A 220 7.37 -1.48 -9.20
C PHE A 220 8.40 -0.33 -9.19
N ALA A 221 9.47 -0.42 -8.40
CA ALA A 221 10.53 0.57 -8.42
C ALA A 221 11.21 0.66 -9.80
N THR A 222 11.40 -0.48 -10.48
CA THR A 222 11.90 -0.54 -11.86
C THR A 222 10.94 0.14 -12.83
N LEU A 223 9.63 -0.11 -12.74
CA LEU A 223 8.63 0.58 -13.57
C LEU A 223 8.73 2.11 -13.42
N LEU A 224 8.86 2.62 -12.19
CA LEU A 224 9.00 4.05 -11.96
C LEU A 224 10.27 4.62 -12.61
N GLN A 225 11.38 3.88 -12.58
CA GLN A 225 12.63 4.26 -13.25
C GLN A 225 12.49 4.25 -14.77
N GLU A 226 11.84 3.24 -15.36
CA GLU A 226 11.55 3.14 -16.79
C GLU A 226 10.67 4.31 -17.27
N LYS A 227 9.77 4.79 -16.40
CA LYS A 227 8.96 6.00 -16.60
C LYS A 227 9.73 7.31 -16.41
N GLY A 228 11.03 7.24 -16.10
CA GLY A 228 11.90 8.41 -15.97
C GLY A 228 11.73 9.21 -14.68
N LEU A 229 11.10 8.64 -13.64
CA LEU A 229 10.99 9.28 -12.33
C LEU A 229 12.30 9.16 -11.54
N GLN A 230 12.49 10.07 -10.58
CA GLN A 230 13.63 10.02 -9.66
C GLN A 230 13.33 9.03 -8.54
N VAL A 231 13.91 7.82 -8.61
CA VAL A 231 13.63 6.75 -7.64
C VAL A 231 14.82 6.51 -6.72
N VAL A 232 14.57 6.54 -5.41
CA VAL A 232 15.48 6.04 -4.38
C VAL A 232 14.95 4.68 -3.93
N SER A 233 15.67 3.60 -4.24
CA SER A 233 15.30 2.25 -3.86
C SER A 233 16.15 1.76 -2.68
N ARG A 234 15.51 1.19 -1.65
CA ARG A 234 16.21 0.58 -0.50
C ARG A 234 15.61 -0.78 -0.15
N PHE A 235 16.28 -1.84 -0.57
CA PHE A 235 15.87 -3.22 -0.25
C PHE A 235 16.93 -3.90 0.62
N ASP A 236 16.69 -3.94 1.92
CA ASP A 236 17.64 -4.51 2.88
C ASP A 236 17.61 -6.06 2.85
N HIS A 237 18.73 -6.69 3.21
CA HIS A 237 18.76 -8.14 3.44
C HIS A 237 18.07 -8.49 4.77
N GLY A 238 17.48 -9.69 4.85
CA GLY A 238 16.73 -10.14 6.03
C GLY A 238 15.44 -9.34 6.26
N GLY A 239 15.09 -9.10 7.53
CA GLY A 239 13.86 -8.41 7.92
C GLY A 239 12.60 -9.22 7.65
N CYS A 240 11.44 -8.56 7.70
CA CYS A 240 10.14 -9.08 7.31
C CYS A 240 9.15 -7.93 7.06
N HIS A 241 7.97 -8.23 6.53
CA HIS A 241 6.94 -7.22 6.23
C HIS A 241 6.47 -6.47 7.50
N GLY A 242 6.46 -5.14 7.52
CA GLY A 242 6.14 -4.32 8.68
C GLY A 242 7.22 -4.35 9.78
N ALA A 243 8.48 -4.61 9.44
CA ALA A 243 9.56 -4.62 10.41
C ALA A 243 9.84 -3.23 11.02
N GLU A 244 9.62 -2.16 10.26
CA GLU A 244 9.83 -0.76 10.68
C GLU A 244 8.85 -0.28 11.76
N VAL A 245 7.73 -0.98 11.95
CA VAL A 245 6.76 -0.70 13.02
C VAL A 245 6.91 -1.64 14.23
N ARG A 246 7.68 -2.73 14.09
CA ARG A 246 7.85 -3.74 15.14
C ARG A 246 9.21 -3.69 15.83
N PHE A 247 10.26 -3.27 15.12
CA PHE A 247 11.63 -3.34 15.62
C PHE A 247 12.28 -1.95 15.68
N PRO A 248 12.59 -1.41 16.87
CA PRO A 248 13.11 -0.05 17.04
C PRO A 248 14.39 0.24 16.25
N LEU A 249 15.27 -0.75 16.06
CA LEU A 249 16.49 -0.57 15.27
C LEU A 249 16.17 -0.32 13.79
N ILE A 250 15.26 -1.12 13.22
CA ILE A 250 14.83 -0.98 11.82
C ILE A 250 14.07 0.33 11.64
N GLN A 251 13.20 0.66 12.59
CA GLN A 251 12.49 1.94 12.64
C GLN A 251 13.46 3.14 12.61
N ASN A 252 14.49 3.13 13.46
CA ASN A 252 15.48 4.20 13.51
C ASN A 252 16.29 4.33 12.21
N ASN A 253 16.60 3.22 11.56
CA ASN A 253 17.26 3.24 10.25
C ASN A 253 16.33 3.81 9.17
N PHE A 254 15.05 3.45 9.20
CA PHE A 254 14.05 4.03 8.31
C PHE A 254 13.90 5.54 8.54
N TYR A 255 13.87 6.02 9.78
CA TYR A 255 13.83 7.47 10.07
C TYR A 255 15.05 8.22 9.54
N LYS A 256 16.25 7.63 9.61
CA LYS A 256 17.46 8.22 9.01
C LYS A 256 17.35 8.29 7.49
N LEU A 257 16.84 7.24 6.86
CA LEU A 257 16.57 7.20 5.42
C LEU A 257 15.56 8.27 5.00
N LEU A 258 14.45 8.39 5.72
CA LEU A 258 13.44 9.43 5.48
C LEU A 258 14.03 10.84 5.59
N LYS A 259 14.79 11.10 6.67
CA LYS A 259 15.43 12.40 6.87
C LYS A 259 16.39 12.73 5.74
N HIS A 260 17.20 11.76 5.30
CA HIS A 260 18.11 11.95 4.18
C HIS A 260 17.36 12.18 2.86
N PHE A 261 16.31 11.40 2.60
CA PHE A 261 15.47 11.55 1.42
C PHE A 261 14.86 12.96 1.37
N ILE A 262 14.17 13.40 2.43
CA ILE A 262 13.52 14.71 2.47
C ILE A 262 14.54 15.87 2.39
N ALA A 263 15.72 15.72 3.00
CA ALA A 263 16.74 16.78 2.96
C ALA A 263 17.39 16.96 1.56
N THR A 264 17.52 15.87 0.79
CA THR A 264 18.20 15.87 -0.51
C THR A 264 17.31 16.28 -1.67
N SER A 265 15.99 16.42 -1.46
CA SER A 265 15.09 16.94 -2.49
C SER A 265 15.14 18.46 -2.66
N SER A 266 15.68 19.19 -1.68
CA SER A 266 15.62 20.66 -1.63
C SER A 266 16.76 21.37 -2.36
N SER A 267 17.68 20.63 -2.99
CA SER A 267 18.93 21.17 -3.55
C SER A 267 18.96 21.31 -5.08
N SER A 268 17.84 21.13 -5.78
CA SER A 268 17.79 21.16 -7.26
C SER A 268 17.22 22.44 -7.88
N SER A 269 17.01 23.51 -7.11
CA SER A 269 16.41 24.77 -7.60
C SER A 269 17.33 26.01 -7.50
N SER A 270 18.63 25.86 -7.77
CA SER A 270 19.53 27.01 -7.89
C SER A 270 20.62 26.80 -8.94
N SER A 271 20.20 26.83 -10.21
CA SER A 271 21.07 27.22 -11.33
C SER A 271 20.24 27.52 -12.60
N VAL A 272 19.65 28.71 -12.65
CA VAL A 272 19.30 29.35 -13.94
C VAL A 272 19.52 30.86 -13.80
N GLY A 273 20.43 31.39 -14.63
CA GLY A 273 20.51 32.81 -15.02
C GLY A 273 21.36 33.69 -14.13
#